data_AF-A0A4U6D6Q0-F1
#
_entry.id   AF-A0A4U6D6Q0-F1
#
_cell.length_a   1.000
_cell.length_b   1.000
_cell.length_c   1.000
_cell.angle_alpha   90.00
_cell.angle_beta   90.00
_cell.angle_gamma   90.00
#
_symmetry.space_group_name_H-M   'P 1'
#
loop_
_entity.id
_entity.type
_entity.pdbx_description
1 polymer ?
#
loop_
_entity_poly.entity_id
_entity_poly.type
_entity_poly.pdbx_seq_one_letter_code
_entity_poly.pdbx_strand_id
1 'polypeptide(L)'
;MKDASESLPSLEVKEPVNWESLEVAYIASGDPEEDRRLAAIAKEQGKVVFLPDLPEESDSRFNKVMQKVEQQNAAFDAPKNNPKSSLSWDTIQNKIWAATLRKRSRTEIGMNLFAAIALMIVGHLVFTYITYDRLSVLWDELELNESFFYYILGGFIAQMIDGALGMAYGVTSATFLLTLGVPPSAVSASVHASEIFTSGVSGYMHLKFGNVNSKLFKKILIPGVIGAIAGAYLLTSLEQYIYIIKPLVAVYTLILGILIIQKALKKRIEKRPIRQIGWLAFAGGSLDSIGGGGWGPIVTSTLIARGRHPKYTIGSVNLAEFFVSLASSVTFITLIGFSHWQVVLGLILGGMVAAPIAANLSRKLPIKTMMIMVGTIVIIVSLRIIYMVVF
;
A
#
# COMPACT_ATOMS: atom_id res chain seq x y z
N MET A 1 4.92 12.86 -28.37
CA MET A 1 6.15 13.26 -27.64
C MET A 1 5.92 14.12 -26.38
N LYS A 2 4.68 14.30 -25.89
CA LYS A 2 4.39 15.03 -24.63
C LYS A 2 4.36 14.16 -23.36
N ASP A 3 4.31 12.84 -23.51
CA ASP A 3 4.13 11.91 -22.38
C ASP A 3 5.44 11.45 -21.70
N ALA A 4 6.61 11.79 -22.24
CA ALA A 4 7.90 11.37 -21.68
C ALA A 4 8.42 12.28 -20.55
N SER A 5 7.93 13.53 -20.45
CA SER A 5 8.46 14.52 -19.51
C SER A 5 8.01 14.34 -18.06
N GLU A 6 6.95 13.57 -17.80
CA GLU A 6 6.40 13.41 -16.44
C GLU A 6 7.04 12.25 -15.64
N SER A 7 8.01 11.53 -16.22
CA SER A 7 8.56 10.30 -15.64
C SER A 7 9.98 10.38 -15.07
N LEU A 8 10.62 11.56 -15.09
CA LEU A 8 11.97 11.71 -14.51
C LEU A 8 11.91 12.24 -13.07
N PRO A 9 12.70 11.69 -12.13
CA PRO A 9 12.84 12.26 -10.80
C PRO A 9 13.37 13.68 -10.92
N SER A 10 12.82 14.59 -10.12
CA SER A 10 13.18 16.01 -10.06
C SER A 10 14.65 16.16 -9.66
N LEU A 11 15.54 16.08 -10.63
CA LEU A 11 16.86 16.68 -10.55
C LEU A 11 16.64 18.17 -10.80
N GLU A 12 17.06 19.02 -9.86
CA GLU A 12 17.18 20.45 -10.08
C GLU A 12 18.12 20.67 -11.27
N VAL A 13 17.55 20.87 -12.46
CA VAL A 13 18.32 21.26 -13.65
C VAL A 13 18.59 22.76 -13.51
N LYS A 14 19.86 23.10 -13.26
CA LYS A 14 20.33 24.46 -12.96
C LYS A 14 20.42 25.40 -14.17
N GLU A 15 20.01 24.98 -15.37
CA GLU A 15 20.03 25.80 -16.58
C GLU A 15 18.77 25.56 -17.42
N PRO A 16 18.20 26.59 -18.06
CA PRO A 16 17.06 26.42 -18.95
C PRO A 16 17.47 25.55 -20.15
N VAL A 17 16.94 24.33 -20.21
CA VAL A 17 17.14 23.43 -21.36
C VAL A 17 16.39 24.02 -22.55
N ASN A 18 17.13 24.48 -23.55
CA ASN A 18 16.57 24.96 -24.81
C ASN A 18 16.11 23.75 -25.64
N TRP A 19 14.80 23.58 -25.78
CA TRP A 19 14.21 22.48 -26.54
C TRP A 19 14.02 22.92 -28.00
N GLU A 20 14.80 22.35 -28.91
CA GLU A 20 14.60 22.50 -30.36
C GLU A 20 13.79 21.32 -30.92
N SER A 21 12.76 21.62 -31.71
CA SER A 21 12.04 20.60 -32.47
C SER A 21 12.85 20.20 -33.70
N LEU A 22 13.17 18.91 -33.82
CA LEU A 22 13.92 18.36 -34.94
C LEU A 22 12.99 17.50 -35.81
N GLU A 23 12.96 17.76 -37.12
CA GLU A 23 12.41 16.82 -38.08
C GLU A 23 13.45 15.75 -38.40
N VAL A 24 13.17 14.51 -37.98
CA VAL A 24 14.09 13.38 -38.10
C VAL A 24 13.58 12.40 -39.15
N ALA A 25 14.44 12.04 -40.09
CA ALA A 25 14.21 10.94 -41.03
C ALA A 25 14.90 9.67 -40.51
N TYR A 26 14.10 8.67 -40.13
CA TYR A 26 14.56 7.34 -39.74
C TYR A 26 14.52 6.41 -40.96
N ILE A 27 15.66 5.90 -41.38
CA ILE A 27 15.81 5.14 -42.63
C ILE A 27 16.49 3.81 -42.30
N ALA A 28 15.80 2.69 -42.57
CA ALA A 28 16.27 1.33 -42.28
C ALA A 28 15.67 0.36 -43.30
N SER A 29 16.11 0.46 -44.57
CA SER A 29 15.66 -0.41 -45.65
C SER A 29 16.35 -1.78 -45.61
N GLY A 30 17.47 -1.92 -44.88
CA GLY A 30 18.31 -3.11 -44.87
C GLY A 30 19.20 -3.27 -46.11
N ASP A 31 19.17 -2.31 -47.03
CA ASP A 31 20.07 -2.18 -48.17
C ASP A 31 20.90 -0.89 -48.00
N PRO A 32 22.22 -0.99 -47.78
CA PRO A 32 23.09 0.17 -47.56
C PRO A 32 23.08 1.20 -48.70
N GLU A 33 22.89 0.79 -49.96
CA GLU A 33 22.89 1.73 -51.09
C GLU A 33 21.60 2.56 -51.15
N GLU A 34 20.45 1.90 -50.93
CA GLU A 34 19.15 2.57 -50.92
C GLU A 34 19.03 3.49 -49.69
N ASP A 35 19.57 3.07 -48.54
CA ASP A 35 19.59 3.87 -47.32
C ASP A 35 20.41 5.15 -47.49
N ARG A 36 21.55 5.10 -48.19
CA ARG A 36 22.34 6.29 -48.54
C ARG A 36 21.60 7.22 -49.51
N ARG A 37 20.89 6.66 -50.49
CA ARG A 37 20.10 7.44 -51.45
C ARG A 37 18.95 8.17 -50.75
N LEU A 38 18.19 7.47 -49.91
CA LEU A 38 17.11 8.07 -49.11
C LEU A 38 17.64 9.11 -48.12
N ALA A 39 18.81 8.86 -47.54
CA ALA A 39 19.49 9.82 -46.68
C ALA A 39 19.87 11.11 -47.41
N ALA A 40 20.35 11.02 -48.65
CA ALA A 40 20.67 12.19 -49.47
C ALA A 40 19.42 13.05 -49.73
N ILE A 41 18.30 12.41 -50.11
CA ILE A 41 17.02 13.10 -50.34
C ILE A 41 16.50 13.75 -49.05
N ALA A 42 16.60 13.07 -47.92
CA ALA A 42 16.17 13.60 -46.63
C ALA A 42 17.04 14.79 -46.17
N LYS A 43 18.35 14.75 -46.44
CA LYS A 43 19.28 15.87 -46.17
C LYS A 43 18.98 17.08 -47.05
N GLU A 44 18.65 16.88 -48.33
CA GLU A 44 18.20 17.97 -49.23
C GLU A 44 16.91 18.65 -48.72
N GLN A 45 16.04 17.91 -48.04
CA GLN A 45 14.83 18.44 -47.40
C GLN A 45 15.09 19.09 -46.04
N GLY A 46 16.35 19.23 -45.61
CA GLY A 46 16.72 19.84 -44.33
C GLY A 46 16.39 18.99 -43.11
N LYS A 47 16.12 17.68 -43.28
CA LYS A 47 15.82 16.77 -42.18
C LYS A 47 17.11 16.20 -41.58
N VAL A 48 17.08 15.96 -40.28
CA VAL A 48 18.17 15.27 -39.58
C VAL A 48 18.03 13.78 -39.84
N VAL A 49 19.06 13.14 -40.39
CA VAL A 49 18.98 11.73 -40.81
C VAL A 49 19.59 10.80 -39.75
N PHE A 50 18.87 9.72 -39.45
CA PHE A 50 19.33 8.62 -38.62
C PHE A 50 19.26 7.30 -39.41
N LEU A 51 20.42 6.67 -39.54
CA LEU A 51 20.65 5.41 -40.26
C LEU A 51 21.11 4.36 -39.23
N PRO A 52 20.22 3.47 -38.76
CA PRO A 52 20.56 2.45 -37.76
C PRO A 52 21.63 1.46 -38.26
N ASP A 53 21.59 1.14 -39.55
CA ASP A 53 22.48 0.15 -40.18
C ASP A 53 23.83 0.75 -40.61
N LEU A 54 23.91 2.09 -40.69
CA LEU A 54 25.13 2.87 -40.97
C LEU A 54 25.30 3.97 -39.90
N PRO A 55 25.64 3.62 -38.65
CA PRO A 55 25.68 4.57 -37.54
C PRO A 55 26.70 5.70 -37.75
N GLU A 56 27.82 5.41 -38.42
CA GLU A 56 28.87 6.39 -38.69
C GLU A 56 28.45 7.47 -39.72
N GLU A 57 27.50 7.13 -40.61
CA GLU A 57 26.97 8.04 -41.63
C GLU A 57 25.71 8.80 -41.16
N SER A 58 25.21 8.47 -39.96
CA SER A 58 24.14 9.20 -39.28
C SER A 58 24.60 10.60 -38.88
N ASP A 59 23.64 11.51 -38.70
CA ASP A 59 23.95 12.86 -38.23
C ASP A 59 24.67 12.82 -36.86
N SER A 60 25.71 13.64 -36.73
CA SER A 60 26.54 13.82 -35.52
C SER A 60 25.76 13.95 -34.21
N ARG A 61 24.52 14.47 -34.27
CA ARG A 61 23.61 14.60 -33.12
C ARG A 61 23.23 13.25 -32.50
N PHE A 62 23.24 12.17 -33.29
CA PHE A 62 22.93 10.82 -32.84
C PHE A 62 24.17 10.04 -32.38
N ASN A 63 25.37 10.42 -32.83
CA ASN A 63 26.62 9.71 -32.48
C ASN A 63 26.92 9.72 -30.97
N LYS A 64 26.59 10.83 -30.27
CA LYS A 64 26.70 10.90 -28.80
C LYS A 64 25.69 10.00 -28.07
N VAL A 65 24.54 9.76 -28.67
CA VAL A 65 23.50 8.87 -28.11
C VAL A 65 23.90 7.42 -28.33
N MET A 66 24.38 7.08 -29.55
CA MET A 66 24.82 5.73 -29.89
C MET A 66 26.04 5.30 -29.08
N GLN A 67 27.06 6.16 -28.90
CA GLN A 67 28.19 5.87 -28.00
C GLN A 67 27.75 5.58 -26.54
N LYS A 68 26.70 6.28 -26.07
CA LYS A 68 26.17 6.10 -24.71
C LYS A 68 25.36 4.80 -24.59
N VAL A 69 24.66 4.42 -25.66
CA VAL A 69 23.94 3.15 -25.77
C VAL A 69 24.91 1.97 -25.89
N GLU A 70 25.98 2.09 -26.67
CA GLU A 70 27.05 1.09 -26.75
C GLU A 70 27.80 0.92 -25.43
N GLN A 71 28.10 2.01 -24.71
CA GLN A 71 28.66 1.91 -23.36
C GLN A 71 27.69 1.23 -22.37
N GLN A 72 26.39 1.45 -22.51
CA GLN A 72 25.37 0.78 -21.69
C GLN A 72 25.17 -0.70 -22.07
N ASN A 73 25.24 -1.03 -23.36
CA ASN A 73 25.09 -2.40 -23.86
C ASN A 73 26.35 -3.23 -23.59
N ALA A 74 27.56 -2.64 -23.70
CA ALA A 74 28.80 -3.27 -23.26
C ALA A 74 28.83 -3.56 -21.75
N ALA A 75 28.14 -2.74 -20.94
CA ALA A 75 27.92 -3.02 -19.51
C ALA A 75 26.87 -4.12 -19.26
N PHE A 76 26.03 -4.43 -20.25
CA PHE A 76 24.99 -5.47 -20.20
C PHE A 76 25.49 -6.83 -20.71
N ASP A 77 26.37 -6.83 -21.71
CA ASP A 77 26.96 -8.00 -22.37
C ASP A 77 28.29 -8.45 -21.74
N ALA A 78 28.81 -7.73 -20.76
CA ALA A 78 29.88 -8.24 -19.91
C ALA A 78 29.42 -9.57 -19.29
N PRO A 79 30.21 -10.67 -19.38
CA PRO A 79 29.82 -11.94 -18.81
C PRO A 79 29.57 -11.72 -17.32
N LYS A 80 28.34 -11.99 -16.88
CA LYS A 80 27.95 -11.98 -15.46
C LYS A 80 28.61 -13.15 -14.74
N ASN A 81 29.93 -13.16 -14.69
CA ASN A 81 30.66 -13.74 -13.58
C ASN A 81 30.41 -12.81 -12.39
N ASN A 82 29.21 -12.89 -11.83
CA ASN A 82 29.06 -12.62 -10.40
C ASN A 82 29.70 -13.84 -9.73
N PRO A 83 30.96 -13.77 -9.22
CA PRO A 83 31.31 -14.71 -8.20
C PRO A 83 30.21 -14.56 -7.16
N LYS A 84 29.49 -15.64 -6.84
CA LYS A 84 28.62 -15.67 -5.67
C LYS A 84 29.51 -15.23 -4.52
N SER A 85 29.43 -13.96 -4.14
CA SER A 85 30.26 -13.41 -3.08
C SER A 85 29.96 -14.27 -1.87
N SER A 86 30.95 -15.04 -1.44
CA SER A 86 30.84 -15.83 -0.24
C SER A 86 30.40 -14.87 0.86
N LEU A 87 29.35 -15.24 1.58
CA LEU A 87 28.75 -14.45 2.65
C LEU A 87 29.77 -14.36 3.80
N SER A 88 30.77 -13.49 3.65
CA SER A 88 31.81 -13.24 4.64
C SER A 88 31.44 -12.05 5.50
N TRP A 89 31.93 -12.06 6.74
CA TRP A 89 31.74 -10.97 7.68
C TRP A 89 32.22 -9.62 7.14
N ASP A 90 33.31 -9.59 6.37
CA ASP A 90 33.81 -8.38 5.70
C ASP A 90 32.85 -7.83 4.65
N THR A 91 32.17 -8.72 3.90
CA THR A 91 31.20 -8.31 2.87
C THR A 91 29.93 -7.75 3.50
N ILE A 92 29.49 -8.32 4.63
CA ILE A 92 28.38 -7.79 5.43
C ILE A 92 28.76 -6.44 6.02
N GLN A 93 29.94 -6.33 6.63
CA GLN A 93 30.42 -5.12 7.27
C GLN A 93 30.57 -3.97 6.25
N ASN A 94 31.12 -4.25 5.07
CA ASN A 94 31.21 -3.27 3.98
C ASN A 94 29.83 -2.85 3.45
N LYS A 95 28.87 -3.77 3.32
CA LYS A 95 27.48 -3.42 2.95
C LYS A 95 26.81 -2.54 4.00
N ILE A 96 27.01 -2.85 5.28
CA ILE A 96 26.48 -2.05 6.40
C ILE A 96 27.12 -0.66 6.39
N TRP A 97 28.45 -0.56 6.29
CA TRP A 97 29.16 0.73 6.24
C TRP A 97 28.78 1.57 5.03
N ALA A 98 28.67 0.96 3.85
CA ALA A 98 28.20 1.64 2.64
C ALA A 98 26.75 2.11 2.76
N ALA A 99 25.87 1.36 3.42
CA ALA A 99 24.51 1.77 3.70
C ALA A 99 24.44 2.91 4.74
N THR A 100 25.35 2.93 5.71
CA THR A 100 25.44 3.98 6.73
C THR A 100 25.98 5.30 6.16
N LEU A 101 26.99 5.24 5.29
CA LEU A 101 27.63 6.42 4.67
C LEU A 101 26.89 6.96 3.44
N ARG A 102 25.83 6.30 2.98
CA ARG A 102 25.01 6.79 1.86
C ARG A 102 24.44 8.18 2.18
N LYS A 103 24.60 9.13 1.25
CA LYS A 103 23.91 10.44 1.32
C LYS A 103 22.40 10.22 1.44
N ARG A 104 21.84 10.53 2.60
CA ARG A 104 20.40 10.45 2.88
C ARG A 104 19.69 11.71 2.40
N SER A 105 18.47 11.55 1.90
CA SER A 105 17.66 12.72 1.53
C SER A 105 17.24 13.49 2.79
N ARG A 106 16.92 14.79 2.65
CA ARG A 106 16.38 15.60 3.76
C ARG A 106 15.10 14.99 4.37
N THR A 107 14.28 14.35 3.54
CA THR A 107 13.06 13.65 3.97
C THR A 107 13.37 12.39 4.79
N GLU A 108 14.37 11.59 4.39
CA GLU A 108 14.82 10.43 5.16
C GLU A 108 15.38 10.83 6.53
N ILE A 109 16.14 11.93 6.60
CA ILE A 109 16.69 12.44 7.87
C ILE A 109 15.55 12.88 8.79
N GLY A 110 14.61 13.70 8.29
CA GLY A 110 13.45 14.13 9.08
C GLY A 110 12.58 12.97 9.57
N MET A 111 12.36 11.96 8.73
CA MET A 111 11.63 10.75 9.10
C MET A 111 12.34 9.93 10.17
N ASN A 112 13.66 9.78 10.11
CA ASN A 112 14.41 9.04 11.13
C ASN A 112 14.41 9.79 12.47
N LEU A 113 14.52 11.12 12.43
CA LEU A 113 14.44 11.94 13.64
C LEU A 113 13.05 11.83 14.28
N PHE A 114 11.99 11.93 13.48
CA PHE A 114 10.62 11.74 13.95
C PHE A 114 10.42 10.33 14.53
N ALA A 115 10.89 9.30 13.83
CA ALA A 115 10.80 7.92 14.31
C ALA A 115 11.55 7.73 15.63
N ALA A 116 12.73 8.32 15.80
CA ALA A 116 13.49 8.26 17.04
C ALA A 116 12.76 8.94 18.20
N ILE A 117 12.18 10.13 17.97
CA ILE A 117 11.36 10.84 18.97
C ILE A 117 10.11 10.03 19.33
N ALA A 118 9.41 9.49 18.32
CA ALA A 118 8.25 8.65 18.53
C ALA A 118 8.61 7.40 19.34
N LEU A 119 9.71 6.72 19.01
CA LEU A 119 10.23 5.56 19.76
C LEU A 119 10.59 5.93 21.19
N MET A 120 11.18 7.11 21.42
CA MET A 120 11.51 7.59 22.76
C MET A 120 10.25 7.84 23.59
N ILE A 121 9.23 8.51 23.03
CA ILE A 121 7.97 8.79 23.73
C ILE A 121 7.20 7.50 23.97
N VAL A 122 7.00 6.68 22.94
CA VAL A 122 6.29 5.41 23.04
C VAL A 122 7.03 4.47 23.99
N GLY A 123 8.35 4.36 23.86
CA GLY A 123 9.20 3.57 24.75
C GLY A 123 9.09 4.04 26.19
N HIS A 124 9.19 5.35 26.45
CA HIS A 124 9.03 5.89 27.79
C HIS A 124 7.65 5.58 28.39
N LEU A 125 6.57 5.75 27.61
CA LEU A 125 5.22 5.41 28.06
C LEU A 125 5.08 3.90 28.31
N VAL A 126 5.59 3.06 27.41
CA VAL A 126 5.58 1.61 27.56
C VAL A 126 6.33 1.19 28.82
N PHE A 127 7.55 1.67 29.05
CA PHE A 127 8.32 1.31 30.24
C PHE A 127 7.76 1.92 31.54
N THR A 128 7.05 3.06 31.46
CA THR A 128 6.40 3.67 32.62
C THR A 128 5.14 2.91 33.01
N TYR A 129 4.35 2.43 32.05
CA TYR A 129 3.06 1.78 32.30
C TYR A 129 3.14 0.25 32.31
N ILE A 130 4.12 -0.37 31.65
CA ILE A 130 4.39 -1.81 31.66
C ILE A 130 5.54 -2.08 32.64
N THR A 131 5.22 -2.09 33.93
CA THR A 131 6.14 -2.55 34.98
C THR A 131 6.28 -4.07 34.95
N TYR A 132 7.37 -4.60 35.54
CA TYR A 132 7.61 -6.04 35.63
C TYR A 132 6.40 -6.80 36.20
N ASP A 133 5.78 -6.28 37.26
CA ASP A 133 4.61 -6.91 37.90
C ASP A 133 3.39 -6.98 36.97
N ARG A 134 3.19 -5.98 36.10
CA ARG A 134 2.11 -6.01 35.10
C ARG A 134 2.42 -6.98 33.97
N LEU A 135 3.70 -7.07 33.60
CA LEU A 135 4.19 -8.00 32.58
C LEU A 135 4.04 -9.45 33.03
N SER A 136 4.31 -9.75 34.31
CA SER A 136 4.07 -11.09 34.87
C SER A 136 2.59 -11.43 34.92
N VAL A 137 1.72 -10.50 35.32
CA VAL A 137 0.26 -10.72 35.29
C VAL A 137 -0.23 -10.98 33.87
N LEU A 138 0.22 -10.19 32.88
CA LEU A 138 -0.13 -10.42 31.46
C LEU A 138 0.40 -11.76 30.93
N TRP A 139 1.56 -12.21 31.41
CA TRP A 139 2.12 -13.51 31.06
C TRP A 139 1.29 -14.66 31.64
N ASP A 140 0.86 -14.53 32.88
CA ASP A 140 0.02 -15.53 33.56
C ASP A 140 -1.41 -15.55 33.01
N GLU A 141 -1.94 -14.40 32.56
CA GLU A 141 -3.22 -14.29 31.84
C GLU A 141 -3.13 -14.67 30.35
N LEU A 142 -1.92 -14.88 29.81
CA LEU A 142 -1.75 -15.29 28.41
C LEU A 142 -2.07 -16.78 28.28
N GLU A 143 -3.36 -17.06 28.08
CA GLU A 143 -3.80 -18.40 27.75
C GLU A 143 -3.47 -18.72 26.29
N LEU A 144 -2.43 -19.52 26.07
CA LEU A 144 -2.06 -20.08 24.75
C LEU A 144 -3.03 -21.20 24.34
N ASN A 145 -4.31 -20.87 24.30
CA ASN A 145 -5.39 -21.78 23.91
C ASN A 145 -5.55 -21.83 22.38
N GLU A 146 -6.35 -22.77 21.90
CA GLU A 146 -6.66 -22.95 20.47
C GLU A 146 -7.15 -21.64 19.82
N SER A 147 -7.99 -20.86 20.54
CA SER A 147 -8.48 -19.54 20.10
C SER A 147 -7.36 -18.55 19.79
N PHE A 148 -6.28 -18.54 20.57
CA PHE A 148 -5.15 -17.64 20.34
C PHE A 148 -4.43 -17.96 19.03
N PHE A 149 -4.23 -19.24 18.73
CA PHE A 149 -3.67 -19.69 17.45
C PHE A 149 -4.59 -19.37 16.27
N TYR A 150 -5.92 -19.43 16.47
CA TYR A 150 -6.85 -18.94 15.45
C TYR A 150 -6.69 -17.44 15.21
N TYR A 151 -6.49 -16.60 16.23
CA TYR A 151 -6.24 -15.16 16.02
C TYR A 151 -4.95 -14.91 15.24
N ILE A 152 -3.87 -15.66 15.51
CA ILE A 152 -2.64 -15.62 14.72
C ILE A 152 -2.91 -16.01 13.27
N LEU A 153 -3.64 -17.11 13.04
CA LEU A 153 -4.00 -17.54 11.70
C LEU A 153 -4.84 -16.48 10.96
N GLY A 154 -5.79 -15.86 11.66
CA GLY A 154 -6.61 -14.78 11.13
C GLY A 154 -5.79 -13.58 10.68
N GLY A 155 -4.86 -13.11 11.52
CA GLY A 155 -3.94 -12.01 11.18
C GLY A 155 -3.01 -12.37 10.02
N PHE A 156 -2.52 -13.62 10.00
CA PHE A 156 -1.69 -14.13 8.92
C PHE A 156 -2.44 -14.13 7.59
N ILE A 157 -3.65 -14.71 7.54
CA ILE A 157 -4.47 -14.75 6.33
C ILE A 157 -4.84 -13.33 5.87
N ALA A 158 -5.29 -12.49 6.80
CA ALA A 158 -5.64 -11.10 6.52
C ALA A 158 -4.47 -10.34 5.88
N GLN A 159 -3.28 -10.47 6.44
CA GLN A 159 -2.09 -9.80 5.90
C GLN A 159 -1.54 -10.46 4.63
N MET A 160 -1.72 -11.77 4.43
CA MET A 160 -1.38 -12.41 3.15
C MET A 160 -2.23 -11.85 2.01
N ILE A 161 -3.52 -11.66 2.27
CA ILE A 161 -4.46 -11.06 1.32
C ILE A 161 -4.13 -9.58 1.15
N ASP A 162 -3.91 -8.86 2.24
CA ASP A 162 -3.62 -7.44 2.18
C ASP A 162 -2.27 -7.13 1.53
N GLY A 163 -1.21 -7.88 1.82
CA GLY A 163 0.08 -7.69 1.15
C GLY A 163 0.03 -7.99 -0.35
N ALA A 164 -0.97 -8.76 -0.81
CA ALA A 164 -1.21 -9.00 -2.24
C ALA A 164 -2.12 -7.95 -2.89
N LEU A 165 -3.10 -7.39 -2.17
CA LEU A 165 -4.14 -6.50 -2.71
C LEU A 165 -3.99 -5.02 -2.31
N GLY A 166 -3.39 -4.75 -1.14
CA GLY A 166 -3.15 -3.44 -0.53
C GLY A 166 -4.40 -2.72 -0.03
N MET A 167 -5.43 -3.46 0.42
CA MET A 167 -6.75 -2.88 0.75
C MET A 167 -7.72 -3.81 1.52
N ALA A 168 -7.31 -4.98 1.99
CA ALA A 168 -8.23 -6.05 2.41
C ALA A 168 -7.93 -6.65 3.79
N TYR A 169 -7.00 -6.07 4.55
CA TYR A 169 -6.68 -6.53 5.90
C TYR A 169 -7.93 -6.51 6.78
N GLY A 170 -8.50 -5.32 7.03
CA GLY A 170 -9.62 -5.15 7.95
C GLY A 170 -10.80 -6.08 7.65
N VAL A 171 -11.30 -6.08 6.41
CA VAL A 171 -12.45 -6.94 6.03
C VAL A 171 -12.17 -8.41 6.32
N THR A 172 -10.95 -8.87 6.01
CA THR A 172 -10.58 -10.27 6.19
C THR A 172 -10.48 -10.61 7.67
N SER A 173 -9.77 -9.80 8.46
CA SER A 173 -9.63 -10.02 9.91
C SER A 173 -10.97 -9.90 10.63
N ALA A 174 -11.81 -8.92 10.26
CA ALA A 174 -13.12 -8.74 10.86
C ALA A 174 -14.04 -9.93 10.57
N THR A 175 -14.08 -10.39 9.31
CA THR A 175 -14.87 -11.57 8.91
C THR A 175 -14.43 -12.83 9.65
N PHE A 176 -13.11 -13.00 9.81
CA PHE A 176 -12.55 -14.12 10.54
C PHE A 176 -12.94 -14.09 12.01
N LEU A 177 -12.75 -12.96 12.70
CA LEU A 177 -13.09 -12.83 14.12
C LEU A 177 -14.60 -12.94 14.38
N LEU A 178 -15.45 -12.40 13.50
CA LEU A 178 -16.90 -12.57 13.58
C LEU A 178 -17.31 -14.04 13.44
N THR A 179 -16.57 -14.83 12.63
CA THR A 179 -16.81 -16.27 12.48
C THR A 179 -16.51 -17.02 13.78
N LEU A 180 -15.49 -16.57 14.53
CA LEU A 180 -15.15 -17.09 15.86
C LEU A 180 -16.10 -16.60 16.97
N GLY A 181 -17.11 -15.79 16.64
CA GLY A 181 -18.10 -15.31 17.59
C GLY A 181 -17.65 -14.12 18.44
N VAL A 182 -16.53 -13.47 18.09
CA VAL A 182 -16.08 -12.26 18.78
C VAL A 182 -17.12 -11.13 18.57
N PRO A 183 -17.50 -10.38 19.62
CA PRO A 183 -18.47 -9.28 19.50
C PRO A 183 -18.03 -8.20 18.49
N PRO A 184 -18.93 -7.60 17.69
CA PRO A 184 -18.59 -6.59 16.68
C PRO A 184 -17.73 -5.41 17.18
N SER A 185 -18.01 -4.88 18.38
CA SER A 185 -17.22 -3.82 19.01
C SER A 185 -15.78 -4.27 19.28
N ALA A 186 -15.61 -5.45 19.87
CA ALA A 186 -14.31 -6.07 20.13
C ALA A 186 -13.56 -6.43 18.84
N VAL A 187 -14.27 -6.92 17.81
CA VAL A 187 -13.70 -7.17 16.48
C VAL A 187 -13.13 -5.88 15.92
N SER A 188 -13.95 -4.83 15.86
CA SER A 188 -13.52 -3.55 15.29
C SER A 188 -12.36 -2.95 16.08
N ALA A 189 -12.45 -2.91 17.41
CA ALA A 189 -11.36 -2.43 18.26
C ALA A 189 -10.05 -3.21 18.02
N SER A 190 -10.13 -4.54 17.92
CA SER A 190 -8.95 -5.38 17.74
C SER A 190 -8.31 -5.23 16.37
N VAL A 191 -9.13 -5.16 15.33
CA VAL A 191 -8.67 -4.97 13.94
C VAL A 191 -7.96 -3.63 13.80
N HIS A 192 -8.59 -2.52 14.19
CA HIS A 192 -7.98 -1.19 14.08
C HIS A 192 -6.71 -1.08 14.93
N ALA A 193 -6.69 -1.68 16.13
CA ALA A 193 -5.50 -1.68 16.97
C ALA A 193 -4.33 -2.41 16.30
N SER A 194 -4.60 -3.54 15.64
CA SER A 194 -3.58 -4.24 14.85
C SER A 194 -3.15 -3.46 13.60
N GLU A 195 -4.08 -2.73 12.96
CA GLU A 195 -3.80 -1.92 11.78
C GLU A 195 -2.89 -0.73 12.04
N ILE A 196 -2.86 -0.19 13.27
CA ILE A 196 -1.86 0.83 13.65
C ILE A 196 -0.44 0.36 13.30
N PHE A 197 -0.16 -0.93 13.51
CA PHE A 197 1.16 -1.50 13.22
C PHE A 197 1.33 -1.82 11.74
N THR A 198 0.37 -2.52 11.14
CA THR A 198 0.48 -2.97 9.73
C THR A 198 0.44 -1.78 8.76
N SER A 199 -0.53 -0.88 8.90
CA SER A 199 -0.65 0.35 8.09
C SER A 199 0.42 1.38 8.48
N GLY A 200 0.88 1.43 9.74
CA GLY A 200 1.95 2.33 10.17
C GLY A 200 3.28 2.02 9.47
N VAL A 201 3.68 0.74 9.46
CA VAL A 201 4.88 0.28 8.72
C VAL A 201 4.72 0.53 7.23
N SER A 202 3.58 0.15 6.66
CA SER A 202 3.32 0.28 5.23
C SER A 202 3.28 1.76 4.79
N GLY A 203 2.58 2.61 5.55
CA GLY A 203 2.47 4.05 5.32
C GLY A 203 3.83 4.77 5.42
N TYR A 204 4.66 4.39 6.41
CA TYR A 204 6.03 4.88 6.52
C TYR A 204 6.87 4.53 5.28
N MET A 205 6.76 3.30 4.77
CA MET A 205 7.46 2.90 3.55
C MET A 205 6.99 3.69 2.34
N HIS A 206 5.68 3.90 2.18
CA HIS A 206 5.14 4.74 1.10
C HIS A 206 5.61 6.20 1.19
N LEU A 207 5.72 6.76 2.40
CA LEU A 207 6.35 8.07 2.61
C LEU A 207 7.82 8.06 2.19
N LYS A 208 8.59 7.06 2.63
CA LYS A 208 10.02 6.92 2.31
C LYS A 208 10.27 6.87 0.81
N PHE A 209 9.44 6.13 0.07
CA PHE A 209 9.55 5.95 -1.37
C PHE A 209 8.93 7.08 -2.21
N GLY A 210 8.40 8.14 -1.57
CA GLY A 210 7.78 9.25 -2.28
C GLY A 210 6.46 8.87 -2.97
N ASN A 211 5.79 7.82 -2.49
CA ASN A 211 4.51 7.34 -3.03
C ASN A 211 3.31 8.11 -2.48
N VAL A 212 3.51 9.15 -1.67
CA VAL A 212 2.43 9.88 -1.01
C VAL A 212 2.20 11.20 -1.74
N ASN A 213 0.97 11.40 -2.22
CA ASN A 213 0.51 12.70 -2.69
C ASN A 213 -0.03 13.54 -1.53
N SER A 214 0.69 14.60 -1.14
CA SER A 214 0.33 15.43 0.02
C SER A 214 -1.02 16.12 -0.10
N LYS A 215 -1.46 16.49 -1.32
CA LYS A 215 -2.78 17.10 -1.54
C LYS A 215 -3.89 16.09 -1.33
N LEU A 216 -3.70 14.86 -1.80
CA LEU A 216 -4.64 13.77 -1.62
C LEU A 216 -4.74 13.37 -0.14
N PHE A 217 -3.58 13.16 0.50
CA PHE A 217 -3.48 12.80 1.91
C PHE A 217 -4.23 13.80 2.80
N LYS A 218 -3.97 15.11 2.67
CA LYS A 218 -4.66 16.14 3.47
C LYS A 218 -6.18 16.16 3.28
N LYS A 219 -6.66 15.90 2.05
CA LYS A 219 -8.10 15.86 1.73
C LYS A 219 -8.82 14.63 2.30
N ILE A 220 -8.09 13.56 2.59
CA ILE A 220 -8.63 12.30 3.10
C ILE A 220 -8.47 12.22 4.61
N LEU A 221 -7.32 12.64 5.14
CA LEU A 221 -6.93 12.47 6.54
C LEU A 221 -7.96 13.04 7.51
N ILE A 222 -8.26 14.35 7.43
CA ILE A 222 -9.11 15.00 8.43
C ILE A 222 -10.54 14.44 8.38
N PRO A 223 -11.22 14.38 7.22
CA PRO A 223 -12.56 13.81 7.17
C PRO A 223 -12.57 12.32 7.56
N GLY A 224 -11.54 11.56 7.18
CA GLY A 224 -11.40 10.15 7.54
C GLY A 224 -11.30 9.94 9.04
N VAL A 225 -10.43 10.71 9.73
CA VAL A 225 -10.28 10.65 11.20
C VAL A 225 -11.58 11.02 11.91
N ILE A 226 -12.25 12.10 11.48
CA ILE A 226 -13.55 12.50 12.05
C ILE A 226 -14.59 11.39 11.82
N GLY A 227 -14.59 10.79 10.64
CA GLY A 227 -15.45 9.66 10.31
C GLY A 227 -15.18 8.45 11.21
N ALA A 228 -13.91 8.12 11.42
CA ALA A 228 -13.48 6.99 12.24
C ALA A 228 -13.92 7.15 13.70
N ILE A 229 -13.74 8.34 14.27
CA ILE A 229 -14.21 8.67 15.64
C ILE A 229 -15.74 8.56 15.70
N ALA A 230 -16.46 9.14 14.73
CA ALA A 230 -17.91 9.08 14.69
C ALA A 230 -18.45 7.63 14.58
N GLY A 231 -17.83 6.80 13.73
CA GLY A 231 -18.20 5.40 13.56
C GLY A 231 -17.90 4.56 14.78
N ALA A 232 -16.73 4.75 15.41
CA ALA A 232 -16.35 4.06 16.64
C ALA A 232 -17.29 4.44 17.79
N TYR A 233 -17.52 5.74 17.99
CA TYR A 233 -18.46 6.26 19.00
C TYR A 233 -19.88 5.73 18.77
N LEU A 234 -20.35 5.69 17.52
CA LEU A 234 -21.67 5.16 17.20
C LEU A 234 -21.77 3.66 17.51
N LEU A 235 -20.76 2.87 17.12
CA LEU A 235 -20.74 1.43 17.36
C LEU A 235 -20.76 1.12 18.87
N THR A 236 -19.94 1.83 19.67
CA THR A 236 -19.88 1.62 21.12
C THR A 236 -21.13 2.15 21.84
N SER A 237 -21.68 3.29 21.43
CA SER A 237 -22.90 3.85 22.04
C SER A 237 -24.13 2.97 21.84
N LEU A 238 -24.12 2.18 20.76
CA LEU A 238 -25.20 1.26 20.39
C LEU A 238 -24.93 -0.18 20.83
N GLU A 239 -23.93 -0.42 21.69
CA GLU A 239 -23.58 -1.75 22.17
C GLU A 239 -24.73 -2.41 22.96
N GLN A 240 -25.53 -1.63 23.69
CA GLN A 240 -26.76 -2.11 24.32
C GLN A 240 -27.82 -2.61 23.31
N TYR A 241 -27.71 -2.21 22.04
CA TYR A 241 -28.56 -2.65 20.93
C TYR A 241 -27.85 -3.65 20.02
N ILE A 242 -26.90 -4.44 20.55
CA ILE A 242 -26.09 -5.39 19.77
C ILE A 242 -26.94 -6.32 18.91
N TYR A 243 -28.15 -6.69 19.37
CA TYR A 243 -29.08 -7.54 18.62
C TYR A 243 -29.55 -6.90 17.30
N ILE A 244 -29.65 -5.57 17.26
CA ILE A 244 -30.03 -4.78 16.07
C ILE A 244 -28.77 -4.39 15.27
N ILE A 245 -27.67 -4.08 15.95
CA ILE A 245 -26.43 -3.66 15.30
C ILE A 245 -25.74 -4.80 14.56
N LYS A 246 -25.70 -6.00 15.15
CA LYS A 246 -25.07 -7.18 14.54
C LYS A 246 -25.63 -7.50 13.14
N PRO A 247 -26.95 -7.56 12.88
CA PRO A 247 -27.47 -7.78 11.54
C PRO A 247 -27.24 -6.58 10.62
N LEU A 248 -27.25 -5.33 11.12
CA LEU A 248 -26.92 -4.15 10.29
C LEU A 248 -25.47 -4.17 9.81
N VAL A 249 -24.53 -4.48 10.70
CA VAL A 249 -23.11 -4.68 10.35
C VAL A 249 -22.96 -5.85 9.37
N ALA A 250 -23.72 -6.92 9.56
CA ALA A 250 -23.74 -8.05 8.63
C ALA A 250 -24.25 -7.67 7.23
N VAL A 251 -25.32 -6.86 7.14
CA VAL A 251 -25.83 -6.35 5.85
C VAL A 251 -24.82 -5.42 5.18
N TYR A 252 -24.19 -4.52 5.95
CA TYR A 252 -23.14 -3.65 5.42
C TYR A 252 -21.94 -4.46 4.89
N THR A 253 -21.44 -5.43 5.66
CA THR A 253 -20.32 -6.30 5.24
C THR A 253 -20.70 -7.16 4.04
N LEU A 254 -21.96 -7.62 3.94
CA LEU A 254 -22.49 -8.31 2.76
C LEU A 254 -22.36 -7.43 1.51
N ILE A 255 -22.79 -6.16 1.60
CA ILE A 255 -22.66 -5.19 0.51
C ILE A 255 -21.19 -5.00 0.17
N LEU A 256 -20.30 -4.92 1.17
CA LEU A 256 -18.86 -4.77 0.96
C LEU A 256 -18.28 -5.97 0.18
N GLY A 257 -18.65 -7.20 0.56
CA GLY A 257 -18.27 -8.42 -0.14
C GLY A 257 -18.73 -8.42 -1.60
N ILE A 258 -19.97 -8.01 -1.86
CA ILE A 258 -20.51 -7.85 -3.22
C ILE A 258 -19.69 -6.80 -4.00
N LEU A 259 -19.38 -5.65 -3.40
CA LEU A 259 -18.59 -4.59 -4.03
C LEU A 259 -17.17 -5.05 -4.37
N ILE A 260 -16.55 -5.87 -3.51
CA ILE A 260 -15.23 -6.46 -3.78
C ILE A 260 -15.30 -7.36 -5.03
N ILE A 261 -16.29 -8.25 -5.12
CA ILE A 261 -16.46 -9.12 -6.30
C ILE A 261 -16.74 -8.29 -7.56
N GLN A 262 -17.66 -7.32 -7.50
CA GLN A 262 -17.99 -6.47 -8.65
C GLN A 262 -16.74 -5.73 -9.17
N LYS A 263 -15.89 -5.24 -8.26
CA LYS A 263 -14.63 -4.60 -8.63
C LYS A 263 -13.65 -5.57 -9.27
N ALA A 264 -13.55 -6.80 -8.79
CA ALA A 264 -12.71 -7.84 -9.38
C ALA A 264 -13.13 -8.19 -10.83
N LEU A 265 -14.42 -8.05 -11.15
CA LEU A 265 -14.97 -8.38 -12.47
C LEU A 265 -14.94 -7.20 -13.47
N LYS A 266 -14.78 -5.96 -13.00
CA LYS A 266 -14.87 -4.76 -13.84
C LYS A 266 -13.62 -4.56 -14.70
N LYS A 267 -13.79 -4.60 -16.04
CA LYS A 267 -12.69 -4.51 -17.03
C LYS A 267 -12.22 -3.10 -17.39
N ARG A 268 -13.03 -2.05 -17.20
CA ARG A 268 -12.68 -0.66 -17.59
C ARG A 268 -12.75 0.32 -16.41
N ILE A 269 -11.68 1.10 -16.27
CA ILE A 269 -11.58 2.24 -15.37
C ILE A 269 -12.06 3.48 -16.13
N GLU A 270 -13.24 4.00 -15.78
CA GLU A 270 -13.67 5.30 -16.30
C GLU A 270 -12.97 6.41 -15.50
N LYS A 271 -12.17 7.23 -16.17
CA LYS A 271 -11.54 8.42 -15.57
C LYS A 271 -12.62 9.48 -15.34
N ARG A 272 -13.20 9.51 -14.13
CA ARG A 272 -14.11 10.57 -13.69
C ARG A 272 -13.58 11.16 -12.38
N PRO A 273 -13.21 12.45 -12.35
CA PRO A 273 -12.67 13.05 -11.13
C PRO A 273 -13.72 13.07 -10.02
N ILE A 274 -13.37 12.55 -8.84
CA ILE A 274 -14.21 12.66 -7.65
C ILE A 274 -14.12 14.09 -7.11
N ARG A 275 -15.24 14.83 -7.10
CA ARG A 275 -15.32 16.16 -6.49
C ARG A 275 -15.37 16.11 -4.96
N GLN A 276 -15.98 15.07 -4.37
CA GLN A 276 -16.22 14.95 -2.93
C GLN A 276 -15.35 13.88 -2.24
N ILE A 277 -14.02 14.05 -2.31
CA ILE A 277 -13.07 13.11 -1.69
C ILE A 277 -13.21 13.08 -0.17
N GLY A 278 -13.51 14.23 0.44
CA GLY A 278 -13.66 14.34 1.90
C GLY A 278 -14.86 13.55 2.42
N TRP A 279 -16.00 13.61 1.73
CA TRP A 279 -17.17 12.80 2.11
C TRP A 279 -16.91 11.30 1.95
N LEU A 280 -16.23 10.90 0.88
CA LEU A 280 -15.80 9.51 0.69
C LEU A 280 -14.90 9.04 1.83
N ALA A 281 -13.97 9.89 2.29
CA ALA A 281 -13.08 9.57 3.40
C ALA A 281 -13.83 9.51 4.74
N PHE A 282 -14.75 10.44 5.01
CA PHE A 282 -15.61 10.42 6.20
C PHE A 282 -16.46 9.16 6.24
N ALA A 283 -17.22 8.88 5.18
CA ALA A 283 -18.05 7.67 5.10
C ALA A 283 -17.19 6.40 5.15
N GLY A 284 -16.03 6.41 4.48
CA GLY A 284 -15.05 5.34 4.54
C GLY A 284 -14.61 5.06 5.98
N GLY A 285 -14.12 6.07 6.70
CA GLY A 285 -13.66 5.94 8.09
C GLY A 285 -14.78 5.55 9.05
N SER A 286 -15.99 6.09 8.91
CA SER A 286 -17.12 5.71 9.77
C SER A 286 -17.53 4.27 9.58
N LEU A 287 -17.67 3.84 8.31
CA LEU A 287 -18.04 2.46 7.99
C LEU A 287 -16.91 1.48 8.31
N ASP A 288 -15.67 1.94 8.25
CA ASP A 288 -14.50 1.19 8.69
C ASP A 288 -14.57 0.90 10.19
N SER A 289 -14.76 1.92 11.03
CA SER A 289 -14.95 1.72 12.48
C SER A 289 -16.16 0.88 12.84
N ILE A 290 -17.25 0.93 12.06
CA ILE A 290 -18.47 0.15 12.33
C ILE A 290 -18.27 -1.34 11.97
N GLY A 291 -17.64 -1.64 10.83
CA GLY A 291 -17.54 -3.00 10.30
C GLY A 291 -16.16 -3.65 10.40
N GLY A 292 -15.13 -2.91 10.84
CA GLY A 292 -13.75 -3.37 10.95
C GLY A 292 -13.04 -3.57 9.60
N GLY A 293 -13.40 -2.86 8.51
CA GLY A 293 -12.77 -3.09 7.21
C GLY A 293 -13.28 -2.28 6.01
N GLY A 294 -13.97 -1.18 6.24
CA GLY A 294 -14.53 -0.34 5.18
C GLY A 294 -13.49 0.45 4.38
N TRP A 295 -12.34 0.78 4.96
CA TRP A 295 -11.43 1.78 4.39
C TRP A 295 -10.91 1.43 2.99
N GLY A 296 -10.31 0.25 2.82
CA GLY A 296 -9.77 -0.18 1.53
C GLY A 296 -10.82 -0.34 0.42
N PRO A 297 -11.91 -1.10 0.64
CA PRO A 297 -12.95 -1.30 -0.37
C PRO A 297 -13.82 -0.06 -0.63
N ILE A 298 -13.86 0.93 0.26
CA ILE A 298 -14.62 2.16 0.04
C ILE A 298 -13.72 3.27 -0.51
N VAL A 299 -12.58 3.54 0.12
CA VAL A 299 -11.72 4.69 -0.21
C VAL A 299 -10.72 4.32 -1.30
N THR A 300 -9.81 3.37 -1.02
CA THR A 300 -8.70 3.02 -1.94
C THR A 300 -9.22 2.61 -3.31
N SER A 301 -10.09 1.62 -3.32
CA SER A 301 -10.57 1.04 -4.57
C SER A 301 -11.51 1.98 -5.34
N THR A 302 -12.26 2.87 -4.69
CA THR A 302 -13.07 3.88 -5.38
C THR A 302 -12.18 4.95 -6.03
N LEU A 303 -11.12 5.38 -5.36
CA LEU A 303 -10.16 6.34 -5.92
C LEU A 303 -9.44 5.76 -7.14
N ILE A 304 -9.01 4.50 -7.07
CA ILE A 304 -8.41 3.78 -8.20
C ILE A 304 -9.42 3.58 -9.33
N ALA A 305 -10.62 3.11 -9.02
CA ALA A 305 -11.68 2.90 -10.01
C ALA A 305 -12.15 4.20 -10.72
N ARG A 306 -11.85 5.35 -10.14
CA ARG A 306 -12.13 6.69 -10.70
C ARG A 306 -10.94 7.27 -11.48
N GLY A 307 -9.89 6.48 -11.68
CA GLY A 307 -8.76 6.82 -12.55
C GLY A 307 -7.62 7.55 -11.85
N ARG A 308 -7.57 7.62 -10.51
CA ARG A 308 -6.37 8.09 -9.82
C ARG A 308 -5.25 7.07 -9.96
N HIS A 309 -4.02 7.58 -10.05
CA HIS A 309 -2.85 6.73 -10.18
C HIS A 309 -2.72 5.78 -8.97
N PRO A 310 -2.65 4.45 -9.17
CA PRO A 310 -2.65 3.47 -8.07
C PRO A 310 -1.54 3.69 -7.06
N LYS A 311 -0.29 3.87 -7.50
CA LYS A 311 0.88 4.08 -6.62
C LYS A 311 0.68 5.22 -5.62
N TYR A 312 0.20 6.37 -6.08
CA TYR A 312 -0.01 7.55 -5.25
C TYR A 312 -1.27 7.48 -4.40
N THR A 313 -2.29 6.77 -4.90
CA THR A 313 -3.54 6.55 -4.17
C THR A 313 -3.29 5.61 -3.00
N ILE A 314 -2.71 4.43 -3.26
CA ILE A 314 -2.38 3.44 -2.22
C ILE A 314 -1.47 4.08 -1.18
N GLY A 315 -0.40 4.78 -1.59
CA GLY A 315 0.50 5.42 -0.65
C GLY A 315 -0.17 6.49 0.23
N SER A 316 -0.98 7.38 -0.35
CA SER A 316 -1.70 8.40 0.43
C SER A 316 -2.79 7.82 1.32
N VAL A 317 -3.52 6.81 0.86
CA VAL A 317 -4.66 6.24 1.57
C VAL A 317 -4.21 5.35 2.73
N ASN A 318 -3.18 4.52 2.52
CA ASN A 318 -2.59 3.68 3.56
C ASN A 318 -1.86 4.51 4.65
N LEU A 319 -1.25 5.64 4.28
CA LEU A 319 -0.75 6.57 5.29
C LEU A 319 -1.91 7.20 6.09
N ALA A 320 -3.03 7.54 5.45
CA ALA A 320 -4.20 8.07 6.15
C ALA A 320 -4.89 7.01 7.01
N GLU A 321 -4.87 5.75 6.58
CA GLU A 321 -5.37 4.57 7.31
C GLU A 321 -4.72 4.46 8.68
N PHE A 322 -3.39 4.61 8.78
CA PHE A 322 -2.71 4.66 10.07
C PHE A 322 -3.34 5.64 11.07
N PHE A 323 -3.65 6.86 10.64
CA PHE A 323 -4.28 7.85 11.53
C PHE A 323 -5.75 7.55 11.80
N VAL A 324 -6.47 6.97 10.83
CA VAL A 324 -7.86 6.53 10.96
C VAL A 324 -7.98 5.38 11.95
N SER A 325 -7.16 4.33 11.80
CA SER A 325 -7.10 3.19 12.71
C SER A 325 -6.59 3.61 14.09
N LEU A 326 -5.64 4.56 14.17
CA LEU A 326 -5.22 5.14 15.46
C LEU A 326 -6.37 5.87 16.16
N ALA A 327 -7.08 6.74 15.46
CA ALA A 327 -8.21 7.48 16.02
C ALA A 327 -9.36 6.56 16.44
N SER A 328 -9.68 5.56 15.62
CA SER A 328 -10.66 4.51 15.91
C SER A 328 -10.27 3.72 17.17
N SER A 329 -9.03 3.23 17.23
CA SER A 329 -8.51 2.46 18.38
C SER A 329 -8.52 3.26 19.66
N VAL A 330 -8.06 4.53 19.64
CA VAL A 330 -8.12 5.41 20.81
C VAL A 330 -9.57 5.58 21.26
N THR A 331 -10.49 5.83 20.32
CA THR A 331 -11.93 5.98 20.64
C THR A 331 -12.48 4.72 21.29
N PHE A 332 -12.23 3.53 20.73
CA PHE A 332 -12.66 2.26 21.32
C PHE A 332 -12.07 2.07 22.72
N ILE A 333 -10.76 2.22 22.89
CA ILE A 333 -10.10 2.06 24.20
C ILE A 333 -10.69 3.03 25.23
N THR A 334 -11.01 4.26 24.83
CA THR A 334 -11.60 5.24 25.76
C THR A 334 -13.04 4.93 26.15
N LEU A 335 -13.81 4.27 25.28
CA LEU A 335 -15.26 4.05 25.48
C LEU A 335 -15.59 2.67 26.05
N ILE A 336 -14.94 1.62 25.56
CA ILE A 336 -15.19 0.21 25.98
C ILE A 336 -14.03 -0.39 26.78
N GLY A 337 -12.93 0.37 26.96
CA GLY A 337 -11.73 -0.10 27.63
C GLY A 337 -10.81 -0.92 26.72
N PHE A 338 -9.62 -1.24 27.23
CA PHE A 338 -8.69 -2.15 26.57
C PHE A 338 -9.05 -3.59 26.93
N SER A 339 -9.98 -4.17 26.18
CA SER A 339 -10.41 -5.57 26.27
C SER A 339 -9.90 -6.37 25.06
N HIS A 340 -9.82 -7.70 25.20
CA HIS A 340 -9.42 -8.61 24.11
C HIS A 340 -8.00 -8.37 23.55
N TRP A 341 -7.05 -7.96 24.39
CA TRP A 341 -5.67 -7.70 23.98
C TRP A 341 -4.98 -8.93 23.36
N GLN A 342 -5.41 -10.15 23.73
CA GLN A 342 -4.94 -11.39 23.11
C GLN A 342 -5.33 -11.49 21.63
N VAL A 343 -6.49 -10.94 21.24
CA VAL A 343 -6.92 -10.88 19.83
C VAL A 343 -6.01 -9.92 19.06
N VAL A 344 -5.77 -8.73 19.61
CA VAL A 344 -4.85 -7.73 19.04
C VAL A 344 -3.46 -8.33 18.85
N LEU A 345 -2.93 -8.98 19.90
CA LEU A 345 -1.62 -9.62 19.86
C LEU A 345 -1.55 -10.72 18.81
N GLY A 346 -2.55 -11.61 18.77
CA GLY A 346 -2.63 -12.68 17.77
C GLY A 346 -2.61 -12.12 16.34
N LEU A 347 -3.47 -11.13 16.06
CA LEU A 347 -3.53 -10.47 14.75
C LEU A 347 -2.18 -9.84 14.35
N ILE A 348 -1.53 -9.12 15.28
CA ILE A 348 -0.23 -8.48 15.04
C ILE A 348 0.84 -9.54 14.73
N LEU A 349 0.95 -10.59 15.56
CA LEU A 349 1.94 -11.64 15.36
C LEU A 349 1.76 -12.36 14.02
N GLY A 350 0.52 -12.75 13.70
CA GLY A 350 0.20 -13.37 12.42
C GLY A 350 0.49 -12.44 11.23
N GLY A 351 0.06 -11.19 11.33
CA GLY A 351 0.26 -10.19 10.30
C GLY A 351 1.73 -9.88 10.05
N MET A 352 2.53 -9.63 11.09
CA MET A 352 3.94 -9.32 10.95
C MET A 352 4.73 -10.44 10.26
N VAL A 353 4.39 -11.71 10.53
CA VAL A 353 5.01 -12.87 9.86
C VAL A 353 4.55 -12.97 8.40
N ALA A 354 3.27 -12.73 8.12
CA ALA A 354 2.72 -12.77 6.77
C ALA A 354 3.23 -11.64 5.87
N ALA A 355 3.47 -10.43 6.39
CA ALA A 355 3.78 -9.25 5.58
C ALA A 355 4.99 -9.42 4.63
N PRO A 356 6.16 -9.93 5.06
CA PRO A 356 7.29 -10.20 4.16
C PRO A 356 6.98 -11.28 3.12
N ILE A 357 6.24 -12.33 3.52
CA ILE A 357 5.87 -13.44 2.65
C ILE A 357 4.92 -12.93 1.55
N ALA A 358 3.90 -12.17 1.95
CA ALA A 358 2.92 -11.55 1.07
C ALA A 358 3.59 -10.59 0.09
N ALA A 359 4.53 -9.75 0.55
CA ALA A 359 5.27 -8.83 -0.32
C ALA A 359 6.09 -9.57 -1.38
N ASN A 360 6.68 -10.73 -1.04
CA ASN A 360 7.44 -11.54 -1.98
C ASN A 360 6.54 -12.32 -2.96
N LEU A 361 5.39 -12.80 -2.49
CA LEU A 361 4.47 -13.65 -3.24
C LEU A 361 3.45 -12.87 -4.07
N SER A 362 3.15 -11.62 -3.71
CA SER A 362 2.16 -10.74 -4.37
C SER A 362 2.36 -10.64 -5.88
N ARG A 363 3.61 -10.67 -6.36
CA ARG A 363 3.96 -10.64 -7.78
C ARG A 363 3.48 -11.86 -8.58
N LYS A 364 3.21 -12.99 -7.90
CA LYS A 364 2.79 -14.25 -8.52
C LYS A 364 1.32 -14.58 -8.30
N LEU A 365 0.61 -13.84 -7.45
CA LEU A 365 -0.76 -14.16 -7.07
C LEU A 365 -1.76 -13.49 -8.02
N PRO A 366 -2.77 -14.24 -8.52
CA PRO A 366 -3.84 -13.65 -9.31
C PRO A 366 -4.76 -12.80 -8.42
N ILE A 367 -4.49 -11.50 -8.38
CA ILE A 367 -5.23 -10.46 -7.64
C ILE A 367 -6.75 -10.66 -7.77
N LYS A 368 -7.23 -10.92 -8.99
CA LYS A 368 -8.66 -11.13 -9.28
C LYS A 368 -9.23 -12.32 -8.51
N THR A 369 -8.52 -13.44 -8.46
CA THR A 369 -8.95 -14.65 -7.75
C THR A 369 -9.01 -14.39 -6.25
N MET A 370 -8.04 -13.66 -5.70
CA MET A 370 -8.03 -13.30 -4.28
C MET A 370 -9.21 -12.41 -3.92
N MET A 371 -9.50 -11.38 -4.72
CA MET A 371 -10.67 -10.52 -4.50
C MET A 371 -11.98 -11.31 -4.56
N ILE A 372 -12.13 -12.22 -5.53
CA ILE A 372 -13.33 -13.08 -5.62
C ILE A 372 -13.44 -13.96 -4.38
N MET A 373 -12.35 -14.62 -3.97
CA MET A 373 -12.33 -15.48 -2.78
C MET A 373 -12.72 -14.72 -1.51
N VAL A 374 -12.09 -13.56 -1.26
CA VAL A 374 -12.40 -12.71 -0.11
C VAL A 374 -13.85 -12.27 -0.14
N GLY A 375 -14.31 -11.71 -1.27
CA GLY A 375 -15.67 -11.25 -1.41
C GLY A 375 -16.69 -12.38 -1.19
N THR A 376 -16.42 -13.60 -1.67
CA THR A 376 -17.28 -14.77 -1.45
C THR A 376 -17.33 -15.18 0.02
N ILE A 377 -16.19 -15.24 0.71
CA ILE A 377 -16.14 -15.59 2.14
C ILE A 377 -16.92 -14.55 2.96
N VAL A 378 -16.70 -13.26 2.69
CA VAL A 378 -17.42 -12.16 3.35
C VAL A 378 -18.92 -12.31 3.15
N ILE A 379 -19.38 -12.54 1.91
CA ILE A 379 -20.80 -12.76 1.61
C ILE A 379 -21.37 -13.95 2.39
N ILE A 380 -20.67 -15.09 2.42
CA ILE A 380 -21.13 -16.29 3.12
C ILE A 380 -21.25 -16.03 4.63
N VAL A 381 -20.24 -15.42 5.25
CA VAL A 381 -20.24 -15.12 6.68
C VAL A 381 -21.34 -14.12 7.03
N SER A 382 -21.48 -13.05 6.24
CA SER A 382 -22.54 -12.07 6.44
C SER A 382 -23.92 -12.69 6.31
N LEU A 383 -24.17 -13.55 5.31
CA LEU A 383 -25.43 -14.27 5.15
C LEU A 383 -25.70 -15.21 6.33
N ARG A 384 -24.69 -15.92 6.83
CA ARG A 384 -24.81 -16.78 8.02
C ARG A 384 -25.20 -15.97 9.25
N ILE A 385 -24.59 -14.81 9.47
CA ILE A 385 -24.91 -13.94 10.61
C ILE A 385 -26.34 -13.40 10.48
N ILE A 386 -26.75 -12.94 9.30
CA ILE A 386 -28.11 -12.48 9.06
C ILE A 386 -29.10 -13.61 9.34
N TYR A 387 -28.84 -14.82 8.83
CA TYR A 387 -29.69 -15.98 9.04
C TYR A 387 -29.86 -16.28 10.53
N MET A 388 -28.77 -16.40 11.29
CA MET A 388 -28.82 -16.68 12.74
C MET A 388 -29.53 -15.61 13.59
N VAL A 389 -29.62 -14.37 13.11
CA VAL A 389 -30.29 -13.29 13.85
C VAL A 389 -31.77 -13.23 13.50
N VAL A 390 -32.14 -13.60 12.28
CA VAL A 390 -33.52 -13.50 11.78
C VAL A 390 -34.34 -14.77 12.05
N PHE A 391 -33.70 -15.93 11.98
CA PHE A 391 -34.30 -17.26 12.16
C PHE A 391 -33.61 -17.98 13.31
#